data_AF-A0A2T7TM52-F1
#
_entry.id   AF-A0A2T7TM52-F1
#
_cell.length_a   1.000
_cell.length_b   1.000
_cell.length_c   1.000
_cell.angle_alpha   90.00
_cell.angle_beta   90.00
_cell.angle_gamma   90.00
#
_symmetry.space_group_name_H-M   'P 1'
#
loop_
_entity.id
_entity.type
_entity.pdbx_description
1 polymer ?
#
loop_
_entity_poly.entity_id
_entity_poly.type
_entity_poly.pdbx_seq_one_letter_code
_entity_poly.pdbx_strand_id
1 'polypeptide(L)'
;MVDSDLEIVAHSADVADPAIAEAADDAVVPPKRRAPRKPSKPDALLADAVEFARNGVNEIAEQGQVGTHVGAYPDAERVVTHRFEAHLPGYGGWHWFATLARVPRGKEPTISEVGLLPSETSLLSPPWIPWAERVRPEDSAKDESVSPDAAGGE
;
A
#
# COMPACT_ATOMS: atom_id res chain seq x y z
N MET A 1 21.89 -41.34 38.04
CA MET A 1 21.55 -40.88 36.68
C MET A 1 20.20 -40.22 36.83
N VAL A 2 20.19 -38.89 36.79
CA VAL A 2 18.99 -38.07 36.97
C VAL A 2 18.24 -38.06 35.65
N ASP A 3 16.98 -38.47 35.66
CA ASP A 3 16.04 -38.08 34.60
C ASP A 3 14.79 -37.54 35.29
N SER A 4 14.53 -36.26 35.02
CA SER A 4 13.42 -35.49 35.54
C SER A 4 12.27 -35.61 34.56
N ASP A 5 11.24 -36.37 34.93
CA ASP A 5 9.94 -36.35 34.24
C ASP A 5 9.28 -35.00 34.46
N LEU A 6 9.21 -34.20 33.39
CA LEU A 6 8.46 -32.96 33.33
C LEU A 6 7.02 -33.30 32.89
N GLU A 7 6.12 -33.46 33.85
CA GLU A 7 4.67 -33.57 33.58
C GLU A 7 4.16 -32.28 32.92
N ILE A 8 3.73 -32.39 31.66
CA ILE A 8 2.99 -31.32 30.97
C ILE A 8 1.53 -31.42 31.41
N VAL A 9 1.13 -30.53 32.32
CA VAL A 9 -0.27 -30.29 32.67
C VAL A 9 -0.96 -29.59 31.49
N ALA A 10 -1.83 -30.31 30.79
CA ALA A 10 -2.74 -29.74 29.81
C ALA A 10 -3.70 -28.74 30.49
N HIS A 11 -3.64 -27.47 30.11
CA HIS A 11 -4.66 -26.49 30.49
C HIS A 11 -5.86 -26.64 29.57
N SER A 12 -6.94 -27.18 30.13
CA SER A 12 -8.27 -27.29 29.54
C SER A 12 -8.76 -25.94 29.03
N ALA A 13 -9.28 -25.92 27.80
CA ALA A 13 -10.02 -24.81 27.24
C ALA A 13 -11.45 -24.82 27.80
N ASP A 14 -11.82 -23.78 28.55
CA ASP A 14 -13.22 -23.37 28.65
C ASP A 14 -13.30 -21.91 29.14
N VAL A 15 -13.31 -20.98 28.19
CA VAL A 15 -13.89 -19.65 28.40
C VAL A 15 -14.67 -19.32 27.13
N ALA A 16 -15.96 -19.63 27.16
CA ALA A 16 -16.93 -18.98 26.29
C ALA A 16 -16.88 -17.47 26.55
N ASP A 17 -16.64 -16.66 25.52
CA ASP A 17 -16.90 -15.22 25.57
C ASP A 17 -18.29 -14.97 24.95
N PRO A 18 -19.34 -14.72 25.76
CA PRO A 18 -20.68 -14.53 25.27
C PRO A 18 -20.89 -13.06 24.90
N ALA A 19 -20.27 -12.61 23.81
CA ALA A 19 -20.53 -11.28 23.27
C ALA A 19 -20.07 -11.11 21.79
N ILE A 20 -20.44 -12.03 20.90
CA ILE A 20 -20.59 -11.63 19.48
C ILE A 20 -22.06 -11.26 19.29
N ALA A 21 -22.43 -10.15 19.94
CA ALA A 21 -23.67 -9.47 19.67
C ALA A 21 -23.51 -8.68 18.36
N GLU A 22 -24.48 -8.86 17.48
CA GLU A 22 -24.83 -8.09 16.30
C GLU A 22 -24.03 -6.78 16.08
N ALA A 23 -23.22 -6.76 15.03
CA ALA A 23 -22.77 -5.53 14.40
C ALA A 23 -23.06 -5.64 12.89
N ALA A 24 -24.34 -5.62 12.56
CA ALA A 24 -24.79 -5.27 11.22
C ALA A 24 -25.06 -3.76 11.18
N ASP A 25 -24.67 -3.15 10.06
CA ASP A 25 -24.88 -1.75 9.65
C ASP A 25 -23.85 -0.73 10.16
N ASP A 26 -22.62 -0.82 9.64
CA ASP A 26 -21.77 0.36 9.54
C ASP A 26 -21.46 0.57 8.04
N ALA A 27 -22.33 1.32 7.36
CA ALA A 27 -22.07 1.78 6.01
C ALA A 27 -20.70 2.49 6.01
N VAL A 28 -19.72 1.93 5.31
CA VAL A 28 -18.36 2.50 5.22
C VAL A 28 -18.47 3.91 4.65
N VAL A 29 -18.48 4.91 5.53
CA VAL A 29 -18.50 6.32 5.15
C VAL A 29 -17.19 6.59 4.41
N PRO A 30 -17.22 7.05 3.15
CA PRO A 30 -16.00 7.32 2.41
C PRO A 30 -15.16 8.33 3.21
N PRO A 31 -13.85 8.07 3.40
CA PRO A 31 -13.02 8.93 4.23
C PRO A 31 -13.07 10.35 3.69
N LYS A 32 -13.35 11.32 4.57
CA LYS A 32 -13.33 12.75 4.20
C LYS A 32 -11.97 13.07 3.60
N ARG A 33 -11.97 13.49 2.32
CA ARG A 33 -10.77 13.96 1.63
C ARG A 33 -10.11 15.04 2.48
N ARG A 34 -8.83 14.85 2.82
CA ARG A 34 -8.06 15.87 3.53
C ARG A 34 -8.06 17.15 2.69
N ALA A 35 -8.37 18.27 3.33
CA ALA A 35 -8.33 19.57 2.67
C ALA A 35 -6.92 19.81 2.10
N PRO A 36 -6.79 20.39 0.89
CA PRO A 36 -5.49 20.67 0.30
C PRO A 36 -4.72 21.61 1.22
N ARG A 37 -3.49 21.22 1.59
CA ARG A 37 -2.58 22.11 2.32
C ARG A 37 -2.26 23.30 1.41
N LYS A 38 -2.18 24.51 1.99
CA LYS A 38 -1.67 25.67 1.24
C LYS A 38 -0.26 25.34 0.75
N PRO A 39 0.03 25.45 -0.56
CA PRO A 39 1.36 25.20 -1.05
C PRO A 39 2.32 26.18 -0.40
N SER A 40 3.34 25.65 0.28
CA SER A 40 4.49 26.46 0.69
C SER A 40 5.23 26.91 -0.56
N LYS A 41 6.04 27.97 -0.45
CA LYS A 41 6.97 28.31 -1.55
C LYS A 41 7.88 27.10 -1.77
N PRO A 42 7.91 26.49 -2.96
CA PRO A 42 8.75 25.33 -3.21
C PRO A 42 10.22 25.74 -3.11
N ASP A 43 11.05 24.80 -2.67
CA ASP A 43 12.48 25.01 -2.75
C ASP A 43 12.90 25.03 -4.22
N ALA A 44 13.53 26.13 -4.66
CA ALA A 44 13.86 26.37 -6.07
C ALA A 44 14.72 25.26 -6.68
N LEU A 45 15.75 24.79 -5.96
CA LEU A 45 16.61 23.74 -6.50
C LEU A 45 15.86 22.42 -6.66
N LEU A 46 14.93 22.09 -5.75
CA LEU A 46 14.10 20.90 -5.95
C LEU A 46 13.10 21.12 -7.09
N ALA A 47 12.45 22.28 -7.15
CA ALA A 47 11.48 22.60 -8.19
C ALA A 47 12.06 22.58 -9.61
N ASP A 48 13.35 22.90 -9.75
CA ASP A 48 14.06 22.89 -11.04
C ASP A 48 14.63 21.49 -11.38
N ALA A 49 14.66 20.55 -10.43
CA ALA A 49 15.27 19.22 -10.58
C ALA A 49 14.39 18.21 -11.33
N VAL A 50 13.69 18.65 -12.38
CA VAL A 50 12.75 17.84 -13.18
C VAL A 50 13.42 16.61 -13.80
N GLU A 51 14.62 16.78 -14.35
CA GLU A 51 15.34 15.67 -15.01
C GLU A 51 15.85 14.65 -13.98
N PHE A 52 16.30 15.12 -12.82
CA PHE A 52 16.69 14.23 -11.72
C PHE A 52 15.49 13.39 -11.24
N ALA A 53 14.32 14.03 -11.08
CA ALA A 53 13.08 13.34 -10.78
C ALA A 53 12.68 12.32 -11.86
N ARG A 54 12.75 12.70 -13.14
CA ARG A 54 12.45 11.81 -14.27
C ARG A 54 13.35 10.58 -14.27
N ASN A 55 14.65 10.77 -14.05
CA ASN A 55 15.60 9.66 -13.97
C ASN A 55 15.27 8.71 -12.82
N GLY A 56 14.89 9.23 -11.66
CA GLY A 56 14.40 8.42 -10.55
C GLY A 56 13.20 7.53 -10.91
N VAL A 57 12.22 8.07 -11.62
CA VAL A 57 11.07 7.27 -12.11
C VAL A 57 11.53 6.22 -13.13
N ASN A 58 12.45 6.58 -14.03
CA ASN A 58 12.97 5.68 -15.06
C ASN A 58 13.78 4.50 -14.50
N GLU A 59 14.16 4.51 -13.22
CA GLU A 59 14.77 3.33 -12.57
C GLU A 59 13.78 2.17 -12.44
N ILE A 60 12.48 2.45 -12.39
CA ILE A 60 11.41 1.45 -12.22
C ILE A 60 10.43 1.38 -13.40
N ALA A 61 10.28 2.46 -14.15
CA ALA A 61 9.38 2.53 -15.29
C ALA A 61 10.07 2.00 -16.55
N GLU A 62 9.33 1.24 -17.37
CA GLU A 62 9.85 0.82 -18.67
C GLU A 62 9.95 2.01 -19.64
N GLN A 63 10.77 1.86 -20.68
CA GLN A 63 10.95 2.89 -21.70
C GLN A 63 9.61 3.31 -22.32
N GLY A 64 9.38 4.62 -22.40
CA GLY A 64 8.16 5.20 -22.97
C GLY A 64 6.96 5.28 -22.02
N GLN A 65 7.06 4.73 -20.80
CA GLN A 65 5.96 4.80 -19.82
C GLN A 65 5.87 6.13 -19.08
N VAL A 66 6.93 6.94 -19.08
CA VAL A 66 6.99 8.25 -18.41
C VAL A 66 6.79 9.38 -19.43
N GLY A 67 5.63 10.02 -19.41
CA GLY A 67 5.22 11.06 -20.34
C GLY A 67 5.68 12.47 -19.94
N THR A 68 4.87 13.48 -20.28
CA THR A 68 5.20 14.90 -20.06
C THR A 68 5.28 15.24 -18.57
N HIS A 69 6.14 16.18 -18.19
CA HIS A 69 6.14 16.72 -16.83
C HIS A 69 4.89 17.55 -16.58
N VAL A 70 4.09 17.17 -15.60
CA VAL A 70 2.82 17.79 -15.23
C VAL A 70 3.05 18.97 -14.30
N GLY A 71 3.98 18.84 -13.34
CA GLY A 71 4.29 19.91 -12.41
C GLY A 71 5.08 19.46 -11.19
N ALA A 72 5.54 20.46 -10.42
CA ALA A 72 6.25 20.30 -9.17
C ALA A 72 5.37 20.81 -8.01
N TYR A 73 5.14 19.96 -7.02
CA TYR A 73 4.21 20.19 -5.92
C TYR A 73 4.97 20.24 -4.59
N PRO A 74 4.98 21.38 -3.88
CA PRO A 74 5.62 21.48 -2.58
C PRO A 74 4.80 20.76 -1.51
N ASP A 75 5.37 19.71 -0.93
CA ASP A 75 4.71 18.93 0.14
C ASP A 75 5.13 19.40 1.53
N ALA A 76 6.39 19.82 1.69
CA ALA A 76 6.94 20.34 2.95
C ALA A 76 8.15 21.26 2.71
N GLU A 77 8.77 21.74 3.80
CA GLU A 77 10.06 22.44 3.69
C GLU A 77 11.11 21.49 3.08
N ARG A 78 11.73 21.90 1.98
CA ARG A 78 12.73 21.10 1.24
C ARG A 78 12.23 19.72 0.83
N VAL A 79 10.93 19.60 0.53
CA VAL A 79 10.33 18.40 -0.06
C VAL A 79 9.40 18.83 -1.19
N VAL A 80 9.64 18.32 -2.39
CA VAL A 80 8.88 18.62 -3.61
C VAL A 80 8.61 17.33 -4.38
N THR A 81 7.36 17.09 -4.74
CA THR A 81 6.96 15.98 -5.61
C THR A 81 6.84 16.46 -7.05
N HIS A 82 7.62 15.88 -7.94
CA HIS A 82 7.43 16.02 -9.39
C HIS A 82 6.45 14.98 -9.88
N ARG A 83 5.58 15.36 -10.82
CA ARG A 83 4.63 14.45 -11.47
C ARG A 83 4.80 14.44 -12.98
N PHE A 84 4.61 13.28 -13.58
CA PHE A 84 4.67 13.06 -15.02
C PHE A 84 3.45 12.27 -15.47
N GLU A 85 3.00 12.47 -16.71
CA GLU A 85 1.94 11.64 -17.30
C GLU A 85 2.34 10.16 -17.28
N ALA A 86 1.44 9.26 -16.87
CA ALA A 86 1.68 7.83 -16.93
C ALA A 86 1.12 7.26 -18.23
N HIS A 87 1.99 6.66 -19.04
CA HIS A 87 1.63 5.88 -20.23
C HIS A 87 1.66 4.37 -19.95
N LEU A 88 1.52 3.99 -18.68
CA LEU A 88 1.50 2.59 -18.25
C LEU A 88 0.11 1.96 -18.54
N PRO A 89 0.03 0.85 -19.29
CA PRO A 89 -1.24 0.17 -19.55
C PRO A 89 -1.99 -0.17 -18.26
N GLY A 90 -3.29 0.09 -18.22
CA GLY A 90 -4.13 -0.10 -17.03
C GLY A 90 -4.16 1.08 -16.05
N TYR A 91 -3.23 2.03 -16.18
CA TYR A 91 -3.13 3.23 -15.33
C TYR A 91 -3.50 4.51 -16.09
N GLY A 92 -4.50 4.42 -16.97
CA GLY A 92 -4.97 5.57 -17.76
C GLY A 92 -5.37 6.75 -16.87
N GLY A 93 -4.83 7.92 -17.19
CA GLY A 93 -5.04 9.15 -16.42
C GLY A 93 -4.25 9.24 -15.12
N TRP A 94 -3.42 8.27 -14.75
CA TRP A 94 -2.55 8.37 -13.58
C TRP A 94 -1.30 9.20 -13.88
N HIS A 95 -0.59 9.59 -12.82
CA HIS A 95 0.70 10.24 -12.93
C HIS A 95 1.78 9.40 -12.27
N TRP A 96 2.93 9.26 -12.92
CA TRP A 96 4.16 8.92 -12.24
C TRP A 96 4.55 10.07 -11.31
N PHE A 97 5.19 9.76 -10.19
CA PHE A 97 5.76 10.77 -9.32
C PHE A 97 7.14 10.39 -8.81
N ALA A 98 7.92 11.42 -8.47
CA ALA A 98 9.13 11.31 -7.68
C ALA A 98 9.12 12.40 -6.61
N THR A 99 9.19 11.99 -5.34
CA THR A 99 9.32 12.92 -4.22
C THR A 99 10.79 13.18 -3.97
N LEU A 100 11.21 14.43 -4.18
CA LEU A 100 12.56 14.88 -3.90
C LEU A 100 12.63 15.54 -2.53
N ALA A 101 13.73 15.32 -1.82
CA ALA A 101 14.06 15.97 -0.57
C ALA A 101 15.47 16.54 -0.61
N ARG A 102 15.75 17.54 0.25
CA ARG A 102 17.13 18.01 0.49
C ARG A 102 17.48 17.94 1.97
N VAL A 103 18.56 17.22 2.26
CA VAL A 103 19.15 17.18 3.60
C VAL A 103 19.63 18.57 4.04
N PRO A 104 19.59 18.92 5.34
CA PRO A 104 20.08 20.19 5.83
C PRO A 104 21.53 20.47 5.42
N ARG A 105 21.80 21.66 4.87
CA ARG A 105 23.09 22.10 4.33
C ARG A 105 23.61 21.30 3.12
N GLY A 106 22.85 20.30 2.65
CA GLY A 106 23.11 19.63 1.38
C GLY A 106 22.91 20.58 0.22
N LYS A 107 23.62 20.32 -0.88
CA LYS A 107 23.50 21.06 -2.15
C LYS A 107 22.78 20.25 -3.23
N GLU A 108 22.76 18.94 -3.08
CA GLU A 108 22.17 18.02 -4.05
C GLU A 108 20.79 17.53 -3.61
N PRO A 109 19.87 17.29 -4.54
CA PRO A 109 18.60 16.62 -4.27
C PRO A 109 18.81 15.12 -3.99
N THR A 110 17.89 14.52 -3.23
CA THR A 110 17.77 13.07 -3.04
C THR A 110 16.34 12.64 -3.32
N ILE A 111 16.14 11.42 -3.83
CA ILE A 111 14.80 10.84 -4.01
C ILE A 111 14.39 10.13 -2.72
N SER A 112 13.19 10.42 -2.23
CA SER A 112 12.61 9.72 -1.08
C SER A 112 11.73 8.55 -1.51
N GLU A 113 11.00 8.71 -2.61
CA GLU A 113 10.04 7.72 -3.13
C GLU A 113 9.72 8.02 -4.60
N VAL A 114 9.32 6.97 -5.30
CA VAL A 114 8.80 7.01 -6.67
C VAL A 114 7.60 6.08 -6.76
N GLY A 115 6.66 6.38 -7.66
CA GLY A 115 5.51 5.51 -7.85
C GLY A 115 4.43 6.15 -8.71
N LEU A 116 3.19 5.70 -8.51
CA LEU A 116 2.01 6.16 -9.24
C LEU A 116 1.01 6.80 -8.30
N LEU A 117 0.42 7.91 -8.75
CA LEU A 117 -0.68 8.58 -8.07
C LEU A 117 -1.87 8.72 -9.02
N PRO A 118 -3.10 8.51 -8.53
CA PRO A 118 -4.28 8.82 -9.30
C PRO A 118 -4.39 10.35 -9.51
N SER A 119 -4.82 10.76 -10.69
CA SER A 119 -5.22 12.12 -10.99
C SER A 119 -6.75 12.25 -11.01
N GLU A 120 -7.24 13.44 -11.34
CA GLU A 120 -8.67 13.72 -11.49
C GLU A 120 -9.31 12.95 -12.64
N THR A 121 -8.52 12.50 -13.62
CA THR A 121 -8.97 11.71 -14.77
C THR A 121 -8.71 10.22 -14.61
N SER A 122 -8.16 9.78 -13.48
CA SER A 122 -7.89 8.37 -13.22
C SER A 122 -9.17 7.58 -12.98
N LEU A 123 -9.22 6.37 -13.55
CA LEU A 123 -10.23 5.39 -13.17
C LEU A 123 -10.02 5.01 -11.69
N LEU A 124 -11.06 5.20 -10.88
CA LEU A 124 -11.04 4.85 -9.46
C LEU A 124 -11.45 3.40 -9.25
N SER A 125 -10.93 2.80 -8.17
CA SER A 125 -11.37 1.50 -7.70
C SER A 125 -12.86 1.52 -7.37
N PRO A 126 -13.59 0.40 -7.58
CA PRO A 126 -14.88 0.19 -6.96
C PRO A 126 -14.81 0.33 -5.43
N PRO A 127 -15.94 0.57 -4.75
CA PRO A 127 -16.02 0.51 -3.31
C PRO A 127 -15.47 -0.82 -2.77
N TRP A 128 -14.80 -0.76 -1.62
CA TRP A 128 -14.32 -1.96 -0.97
C TRP A 128 -15.50 -2.75 -0.39
N ILE A 129 -15.48 -4.05 -0.59
CA ILE A 129 -16.48 -5.01 -0.09
C ILE A 129 -15.79 -5.85 1.01
N PRO A 130 -16.43 -6.14 2.15
CA PRO A 130 -15.88 -7.03 3.17
C PRO A 130 -15.39 -8.37 2.62
N TRP A 131 -14.29 -8.89 3.18
CA TRP A 131 -13.74 -10.16 2.71
C TRP A 131 -14.76 -11.29 2.82
N ALA A 132 -15.53 -11.36 3.91
CA ALA A 132 -16.58 -12.36 4.12
C ALA A 132 -17.62 -12.38 2.98
N GLU A 133 -17.92 -11.22 2.39
CA GLU A 133 -18.84 -11.09 1.25
C GLU A 133 -18.18 -11.43 -0.09
N ARG A 134 -16.85 -11.55 -0.14
CA ARG A 134 -16.10 -12.00 -1.32
C ARG A 134 -15.89 -13.51 -1.38
N VAL A 135 -15.98 -14.21 -0.24
CA VAL A 135 -15.77 -15.65 -0.14
C VAL A 135 -16.85 -16.36 -0.92
N ARG A 136 -16.46 -17.19 -1.89
CA ARG A 136 -17.41 -18.04 -2.59
C ARG A 136 -17.55 -19.38 -1.87
N PRO A 137 -18.69 -20.08 -2.03
CA PRO A 137 -18.86 -21.40 -1.42
C PRO A 137 -17.74 -22.40 -1.75
N GLU A 138 -17.16 -22.32 -2.96
CA GLU A 138 -16.03 -23.15 -3.37
C GLU A 138 -14.70 -22.83 -2.64
N ASP A 139 -14.54 -21.63 -2.08
CA ASP A 139 -13.32 -21.20 -1.38
C ASP A 139 -13.22 -21.79 0.03
N SER A 140 -14.34 -22.28 0.59
CA SER A 140 -14.40 -22.90 1.93
C SER A 140 -14.05 -24.39 1.95
N ALA A 141 -13.89 -25.05 0.79
CA ALA A 141 -13.83 -26.51 0.68
C ALA A 141 -12.41 -27.13 0.84
N LYS A 142 -11.45 -26.46 1.48
CA LYS A 142 -10.08 -26.97 1.63
C LYS A 142 -9.46 -26.64 2.99
N ASP A 143 -9.89 -27.35 4.04
CA ASP A 143 -8.98 -27.68 5.16
C ASP A 143 -9.39 -28.92 6.00
N GLU A 144 -10.20 -29.83 5.45
CA GLU A 144 -10.58 -31.06 6.17
C GLU A 144 -10.36 -32.32 5.31
N SER A 145 -9.11 -32.59 4.93
CA SER A 145 -8.66 -33.96 4.70
C SER A 145 -7.13 -34.07 4.65
N VAL A 146 -6.47 -33.89 5.78
CA VAL A 146 -5.27 -34.69 6.08
C VAL A 146 -5.66 -35.60 7.23
N SER A 147 -6.28 -36.75 6.91
CA SER A 147 -6.46 -37.82 7.89
C SER A 147 -5.09 -38.43 8.21
N PRO A 148 -4.63 -38.42 9.47
CA PRO A 148 -3.52 -39.26 9.89
C PRO A 148 -4.04 -40.68 10.13
N ASP A 149 -4.36 -41.40 9.07
CA ASP A 149 -4.59 -42.85 9.17
C ASP A 149 -4.15 -43.56 7.89
N ALA A 150 -2.85 -43.81 7.83
CA ALA A 150 -2.30 -44.97 7.14
C ALA A 150 -1.52 -45.78 8.20
N ALA A 151 -2.25 -46.33 9.18
CA ALA A 151 -1.74 -47.36 10.07
C ALA A 151 -2.17 -48.75 9.57
N GLY A 152 -1.20 -49.60 9.24
CA GLY A 152 -1.27 -51.05 9.43
C GLY A 152 -1.83 -51.91 8.28
N GLY A 153 -0.95 -52.73 7.69
CA GLY A 153 -1.35 -53.89 6.90
C GLY A 153 -0.24 -54.49 6.03
N GLU A 154 0.79 -55.09 6.63
CA GLU A 154 1.10 -56.54 6.59
C GLU A 154 2.30 -56.87 7.50
#